data_AF-A0A1V5B0D5-F1
#
_entry.id   AF-A0A1V5B0D5-F1
#
_cell.length_a   1.000
_cell.length_b   1.000
_cell.length_c   1.000
_cell.angle_alpha   90.00
_cell.angle_beta   90.00
_cell.angle_gamma   90.00
#
_symmetry.space_group_name_H-M   'P 1'
#
loop_
_entity.id
_entity.type
_entity.pdbx_description
1 polymer ?
#
loop_
_entity_poly.entity_id
_entity_poly.type
_entity_poly.pdbx_seq_one_letter_code
_entity_poly.pdbx_strand_id
1 'polypeptide(L)'
;MQAISISLEELEAVRLVDLLDLDQEEAAFFMGISRKAFWNDLMNARKKISSALIYGLGLKIEGGSFVLRGSESTKDPDQQSRMNEIELMKRELELLKARQEHIASRLAALIEEEKIES
;
A
#
# COMPACT_ATOMS: atom_id res chain seq x y z
N MET A 1 19.54 -3.06 -20.42
CA MET A 1 19.65 -2.93 -18.95
C MET A 1 18.91 -4.10 -18.34
N GLN A 2 19.54 -4.88 -17.47
CA GLN A 2 18.85 -5.98 -16.79
C GLN A 2 17.96 -5.41 -15.68
N ALA A 3 16.77 -5.99 -15.51
CA ALA A 3 15.79 -5.54 -14.54
C ALA A 3 15.16 -6.73 -13.81
N ILE A 4 14.79 -6.51 -12.55
CA ILE A 4 14.02 -7.45 -11.74
C ILE A 4 12.57 -6.99 -11.73
N SER A 5 11.66 -7.94 -12.00
CA SER A 5 10.23 -7.71 -12.04
C SER A 5 9.61 -7.86 -10.65
N ILE A 6 8.96 -6.80 -10.17
CA ILE A 6 8.17 -6.79 -8.94
C ILE A 6 6.69 -6.66 -9.31
N SER A 7 5.83 -7.47 -8.70
CA SER A 7 4.38 -7.37 -8.92
C SER A 7 3.77 -6.21 -8.15
N LEU A 8 2.54 -5.85 -8.47
CA LEU A 8 1.82 -4.81 -7.73
C LEU A 8 1.45 -5.26 -6.32
N GLU A 9 1.15 -6.54 -6.12
CA GLU A 9 0.90 -7.12 -4.79
C GLU A 9 2.16 -7.05 -3.93
N GLU A 10 3.31 -7.42 -4.49
CA GLU A 10 4.61 -7.33 -3.84
C GLU A 10 4.97 -5.88 -3.48
N LEU A 11 4.73 -4.95 -4.41
CA LEU A 11 4.96 -3.53 -4.17
C LEU A 11 4.04 -2.97 -3.08
N GLU A 12 2.77 -3.36 -3.09
CA GLU A 12 1.78 -2.91 -2.11
C GLU A 12 2.09 -3.46 -0.71
N ALA A 13 2.54 -4.71 -0.62
CA ALA A 13 2.97 -5.30 0.64
C ALA A 13 4.12 -4.49 1.27
N VAL A 14 5.10 -4.07 0.47
CA VAL A 14 6.20 -3.19 0.90
C VAL A 14 5.66 -1.81 1.28
N ARG A 15 4.74 -1.23 0.50
CA ARG A 15 4.11 0.06 0.84
C ARG A 15 3.45 0.02 2.22
N LEU A 16 2.67 -1.02 2.49
CA LEU A 16 1.91 -1.12 3.74
C LEU A 16 2.81 -1.33 4.96
N VAL A 17 3.78 -2.23 4.88
CA VAL A 17 4.62 -2.57 6.05
C VAL A 17 5.86 -1.70 6.16
N ASP A 18 6.61 -1.51 5.07
CA ASP A 18 7.91 -0.84 5.12
C ASP A 18 7.82 0.69 4.97
N LEU A 19 6.73 1.21 4.38
CA LEU A 19 6.52 2.65 4.20
C LEU A 19 5.44 3.24 5.13
N LEU A 20 4.35 2.50 5.37
CA LEU A 20 3.23 2.96 6.21
C LEU A 20 3.26 2.40 7.64
N ASP A 21 4.30 1.65 7.98
CA ASP A 21 4.56 1.05 9.29
C ASP A 21 3.36 0.27 9.86
N LEU A 22 2.54 -0.33 9.00
CA LEU A 22 1.48 -1.23 9.45
C LEU A 22 2.08 -2.56 9.89
N ASP A 23 1.44 -3.20 10.87
CA ASP A 23 1.78 -4.58 11.16
C ASP A 23 1.29 -5.51 10.01
N GLN A 24 1.83 -6.72 9.97
CA GLN A 24 1.51 -7.68 8.90
C GLN A 24 0.05 -8.13 8.91
N GLU A 25 -0.61 -8.09 10.07
CA GLU A 25 -1.99 -8.51 10.21
C GLU A 25 -2.93 -7.44 9.66
N GLU A 26 -2.69 -6.18 10.01
CA GLU A 26 -3.35 -5.00 9.46
C GLU A 26 -3.13 -4.92 7.95
N ALA A 27 -1.89 -5.08 7.49
CA ALA A 27 -1.57 -5.00 6.07
C ALA A 27 -2.20 -6.15 5.24
N ALA A 28 -2.19 -7.38 5.76
CA ALA A 28 -2.90 -8.51 5.14
C ALA A 28 -4.42 -8.28 5.08
N PHE A 29 -4.98 -7.71 6.15
CA PHE A 29 -6.39 -7.31 6.19
C PHE A 29 -6.71 -6.25 5.13
N PHE A 30 -5.90 -5.20 4.99
CA PHE A 30 -6.10 -4.18 3.96
C PHE A 30 -5.99 -4.72 2.52
N MET A 31 -5.13 -5.70 2.28
CA MET A 31 -5.02 -6.37 0.98
C MET A 31 -6.12 -7.40 0.73
N GLY A 32 -6.91 -7.76 1.74
CA GLY A 32 -7.98 -8.76 1.61
C GLY A 32 -7.46 -10.18 1.33
N ILE A 33 -6.23 -10.49 1.76
CA ILE A 33 -5.58 -11.79 1.56
C ILE A 33 -5.20 -12.43 2.89
N SER A 34 -4.88 -13.74 2.85
CA SER A 34 -4.39 -14.41 4.06
C SER A 34 -3.04 -13.83 4.52
N ARG A 35 -2.80 -13.79 5.84
CA ARG A 35 -1.50 -13.41 6.42
C ARG A 35 -0.31 -14.14 5.79
N LYS A 36 -0.48 -15.44 5.47
CA LYS A 36 0.55 -16.25 4.80
C LYS A 36 0.84 -15.76 3.37
N ALA A 37 -0.20 -15.44 2.59
CA ALA A 37 -0.03 -14.91 1.24
C ALA A 37 0.67 -13.54 1.28
N PHE A 38 0.18 -12.65 2.14
CA PHE A 38 0.80 -11.34 2.36
C PHE A 38 2.28 -11.44 2.76
N TRP A 39 2.60 -12.33 3.70
CA TRP A 39 3.97 -12.56 4.13
C TRP A 39 4.87 -13.05 2.97
N ASN A 40 4.36 -13.92 2.11
CA ASN A 40 5.11 -14.38 0.94
C ASN A 40 5.39 -13.22 -0.03
N ASP A 41 4.38 -12.39 -0.31
CA ASP A 41 4.51 -11.23 -1.20
C ASP A 41 5.52 -10.22 -0.64
N LEU A 42 5.41 -9.87 0.64
CA LEU A 42 6.34 -8.98 1.32
C LEU A 42 7.78 -9.50 1.26
N MET A 43 8.00 -10.79 1.54
CA MET A 43 9.33 -11.39 1.55
C MET A 43 9.94 -11.45 0.14
N ASN A 44 9.14 -11.79 -0.86
CA ASN A 44 9.56 -11.80 -2.26
C ASN A 44 9.92 -10.39 -2.75
N ALA A 45 9.08 -9.40 -2.42
CA ALA A 45 9.31 -8.01 -2.73
C ALA A 45 10.64 -7.49 -2.16
N ARG A 46 10.86 -7.68 -0.85
CA ARG A 46 12.09 -7.27 -0.16
C ARG A 46 13.33 -7.92 -0.77
N LYS A 47 13.26 -9.21 -1.12
CA LYS A 47 14.36 -9.92 -1.79
C LYS A 47 14.66 -9.34 -3.17
N LYS A 48 13.64 -9.07 -3.98
CA LYS A 48 13.77 -8.48 -5.33
C LYS A 48 14.34 -7.07 -5.27
N ILE A 49 13.83 -6.23 -4.37
CA ILE A 49 14.32 -4.87 -4.13
C ILE A 49 15.78 -4.91 -3.70
N SER A 50 16.10 -5.71 -2.68
CA SER A 50 17.47 -5.83 -2.18
C SER A 50 18.44 -6.31 -3.26
N SER A 51 18.02 -7.29 -4.07
CA SER A 51 18.84 -7.80 -5.18
C SER A 51 19.07 -6.73 -6.24
N ALA A 52 18.03 -5.97 -6.59
CA ALA A 52 18.16 -4.90 -7.57
C ALA A 52 19.14 -3.81 -7.10
N LEU A 53 19.04 -3.41 -5.83
CA LEU A 53 19.92 -2.42 -5.22
C LEU A 53 21.38 -2.90 -5.14
N ILE A 54 21.61 -4.14 -4.69
CA ILE A 54 22.97 -4.70 -4.53
C ILE A 54 23.68 -4.89 -5.89
N TYR A 55 22.95 -5.39 -6.89
CA TYR A 55 23.53 -5.72 -8.20
C TYR A 55 23.42 -4.58 -9.23
N GLY A 56 22.88 -3.41 -8.86
CA GLY A 56 22.70 -2.28 -9.76
C GLY A 56 21.73 -2.57 -10.91
N LEU A 57 20.71 -3.39 -10.66
CA LEU A 57 19.69 -3.76 -11.65
C LEU A 57 18.51 -2.77 -11.57
N GLY A 58 17.82 -2.59 -12.68
CA GLY A 58 16.55 -1.85 -12.67
C GLY A 58 15.47 -2.60 -11.91
N LEU A 59 14.50 -1.88 -11.33
CA LEU A 59 13.24 -2.45 -10.88
C LEU A 59 12.17 -2.15 -11.93
N LYS A 60 11.45 -3.18 -12.37
CA LYS A 60 10.31 -3.03 -13.27
C LYS A 60 9.06 -3.49 -12.53
N ILE A 61 8.09 -2.59 -12.39
CA ILE A 61 6.79 -2.93 -11.82
C ILE A 61 5.95 -3.52 -12.96
N GLU A 62 5.60 -4.79 -12.86
CA GLU A 62 4.80 -5.47 -13.88
C GLU A 62 4.03 -6.66 -13.33
N GLY A 63 2.94 -7.03 -14.00
CA GLY A 63 2.07 -8.11 -13.57
C GLY A 63 1.14 -7.71 -12.42
N GLY A 64 0.58 -8.72 -11.78
CA GLY A 64 -0.47 -8.59 -10.76
C GLY A 64 -1.88 -8.60 -11.34
N SER A 65 -2.85 -9.03 -10.54
CA SER A 65 -4.28 -8.99 -10.88
C SER A 65 -4.89 -7.75 -10.22
N PHE A 66 -4.54 -6.58 -10.75
CA PHE A 66 -5.02 -5.31 -10.25
C PHE A 66 -6.10 -4.73 -11.17
N VAL A 67 -7.06 -4.04 -10.57
CA VAL A 67 -8.02 -3.21 -11.30
C VAL A 67 -7.52 -1.77 -11.20
N LEU A 68 -7.07 -1.20 -12.31
CA LEU A 68 -6.83 0.25 -12.41
C LEU A 68 -8.14 0.97 -12.12
N ARG A 69 -8.24 1.59 -10.94
CA ARG A 69 -9.36 2.50 -10.67
C ARG A 69 -9.00 3.85 -11.31
N GLY A 70 -9.37 3.97 -12.59
CA GLY A 70 -9.31 5.19 -13.40
C GLY A 70 -8.13 5.23 -14.38
N SER A 71 -8.41 5.01 -15.67
CA SER A 71 -7.48 5.32 -16.75
C SER A 71 -8.24 5.98 -17.88
N GLU A 72 -8.12 7.30 -18.04
CA GLU A 72 -8.23 7.95 -19.36
C GLU A 72 -7.29 9.15 -19.45
N SER A 73 -6.74 9.33 -20.66
CA SER A 73 -5.58 10.13 -20.99
C SER A 73 -5.97 11.40 -21.77
N THR A 74 -5.08 12.40 -21.75
CA THR A 74 -4.91 13.55 -22.68
C THR A 74 -5.67 14.85 -22.38
N LYS A 75 -4.95 15.89 -21.91
CA LYS A 75 -4.70 17.21 -22.56
C LYS A 75 -3.94 18.15 -21.59
N ASP A 76 -2.88 18.77 -22.09
CA ASP A 76 -1.92 19.67 -21.40
C ASP A 76 -1.13 19.05 -20.21
N PRO A 77 0.18 18.71 -20.38
CA PRO A 77 0.94 17.95 -19.38
C PRO A 77 1.03 18.64 -18.00
N ASP A 78 0.92 19.96 -17.92
CA ASP A 78 1.07 20.71 -16.67
C ASP A 78 -0.25 20.84 -15.88
N GLN A 79 -1.42 20.80 -16.56
CA GLN A 79 -2.73 20.81 -15.89
C GLN A 79 -3.22 19.40 -15.56
N GLN A 80 -3.01 18.43 -16.45
CA GLN A 80 -3.38 17.04 -16.19
C GLN A 80 -2.57 16.45 -15.03
N SER A 81 -1.29 16.79 -14.91
CA SER A 81 -0.46 16.36 -13.77
C SER A 81 -1.00 16.91 -12.44
N ARG A 82 -1.42 18.18 -12.41
CA ARG A 82 -2.01 18.80 -11.22
C ARG A 82 -3.38 18.22 -10.87
N MET A 83 -4.23 17.93 -11.87
CA MET A 83 -5.52 17.28 -11.61
C MET A 83 -5.34 15.84 -11.12
N ASN A 84 -4.43 15.08 -11.73
CA ASN A 84 -4.10 13.72 -11.29
C ASN A 84 -3.51 13.75 -9.87
N GLU A 85 -2.65 14.71 -9.57
CA GLU A 85 -2.10 14.94 -8.22
C GLU A 85 -3.21 15.30 -7.22
N ILE A 86 -4.13 16.20 -7.58
CA ILE A 86 -5.28 16.55 -6.73
C ILE A 86 -6.20 15.33 -6.50
N GLU A 87 -6.41 14.49 -7.51
CA GLU A 87 -7.23 13.28 -7.38
C GLU A 87 -6.53 12.21 -6.52
N LEU A 88 -5.23 12.01 -6.71
CA LEU A 88 -4.38 11.19 -5.85
C LEU A 88 -4.44 11.68 -4.40
N MET A 89 -4.28 12.98 -4.17
CA MET A 89 -4.37 13.59 -2.85
C MET A 89 -5.76 13.47 -2.23
N LYS A 90 -6.84 13.58 -3.02
CA LYS A 90 -8.21 13.37 -2.53
C LYS A 90 -8.43 11.92 -2.09
N ARG A 91 -7.92 10.97 -2.86
CA ARG A 91 -8.02 9.54 -2.52
C ARG A 91 -7.18 9.19 -1.30
N GLU A 92 -5.98 9.77 -1.18
CA GLU A 92 -5.14 9.64 0.01
C GLU A 92 -5.85 10.25 1.24
N LEU A 93 -6.49 11.40 1.07
CA LEU A 93 -7.26 12.05 2.13
C LEU A 93 -8.46 11.19 2.57
N GLU A 94 -9.17 10.55 1.65
CA GLU A 94 -10.24 9.61 1.96
C GLU A 94 -9.73 8.38 2.72
N LEU A 95 -8.59 7.82 2.30
CA LEU A 95 -7.94 6.69 3.00
C LEU A 95 -7.52 7.08 4.42
N LEU A 96 -6.93 8.27 4.60
CA LEU A 96 -6.53 8.78 5.91
C LEU A 96 -7.74 9.03 6.82
N LYS A 97 -8.87 9.49 6.27
CA LYS A 97 -10.13 9.64 7.03
C LYS A 97 -10.69 8.30 7.49
N ALA A 98 -10.76 7.31 6.59
CA ALA A 98 -11.20 5.97 6.96
C ALA A 98 -10.29 5.35 8.03
N ARG A 99 -8.97 5.56 7.94
CA ARG A 99 -8.00 5.15 8.97
C ARG A 99 -8.26 5.86 10.30
N GLN A 100 -8.54 7.16 10.26
CA GLN A 100 -8.87 7.95 11.46
C GLN A 100 -10.13 7.42 12.14
N GLU A 101 -11.18 7.10 11.39
CA GLU A 101 -12.43 6.53 11.93
C GLU A 101 -12.19 5.16 12.58
N HIS A 102 -11.42 4.30 11.93
CA HIS A 102 -11.07 2.99 12.47
C HIS A 102 -10.27 3.09 13.77
N ILE A 103 -9.26 3.97 13.81
CA ILE A 103 -8.45 4.22 15.02
C ILE A 103 -9.32 4.79 16.13
N ALA A 104 -10.22 5.73 15.82
CA ALA A 104 -11.13 6.31 16.80
C ALA A 104 -12.09 5.26 17.39
N SER A 105 -12.64 4.37 16.56
CA SER A 105 -13.50 3.29 17.03
C SER A 105 -12.75 2.30 17.92
N ARG A 106 -11.50 1.95 17.56
CA ARG A 106 -10.66 1.05 18.36
C ARG A 106 -10.28 1.69 19.70
N LEU A 107 -9.96 2.98 19.71
CA LEU A 107 -9.70 3.75 20.92
C LEU A 107 -10.92 3.75 21.86
N ALA A 108 -12.12 3.97 21.31
CA ALA A 108 -13.34 3.97 22.09
C ALA A 108 -13.65 2.61 22.73
N ALA A 109 -13.44 1.51 21.99
CA ALA A 109 -13.61 0.16 22.52
C ALA A 109 -12.65 -0.14 23.69
N LEU A 110 -11.37 0.23 23.55
CA LEU A 110 -10.36 0.02 24.60
C LEU A 110 -10.65 0.85 25.85
N ILE A 111 -11.13 2.09 25.70
CA ILE A 111 -11.55 2.93 26.84
C ILE A 111 -12.75 2.32 27.56
N GLU A 112 -13.69 1.71 26.83
CA GLU A 112 -14.85 1.07 27.43
C GLU A 112 -14.47 -0.23 28.17
N GLU A 113 -13.55 -1.01 27.61
CA GLU A 113 -12.96 -2.19 28.27
C GLU A 113 -12.27 -1.80 29.59
N GLU A 114 -11.49 -0.71 29.61
CA GLU A 114 -10.80 -0.21 30.82
C GLU A 114 -11.77 0.30 31.90
N LYS A 115 -12.96 0.80 31.51
CA LYS A 115 -14.03 1.21 32.44
C LYS A 115 -14.80 0.03 33.03
N ILE A 116 -14.95 -1.08 32.30
CA ILE A 116 -15.65 -2.27 32.80
C ILE A 116 -14.77 -3.02 33.82
N GLU A 117 -13.44 -2.88 33.72
CA GLU A 117 -12.47 -3.48 34.63
C GLU A 117 -12.15 -2.65 35.90
N SER A 118 -12.68 -1.42 36.02
CA SER A 118 -12.50 -0.51 37.16
C SER A 118 -13.72 -0.43 38.09
#